data_AF-A0A7G4RDN3-F1
#
_entry.id   AF-A0A7G4RDN3-F1
#
_cell.length_a   1.000
_cell.length_b   1.000
_cell.length_c   1.000
_cell.angle_alpha   90.00
_cell.angle_beta   90.00
_cell.angle_gamma   90.00
#
_symmetry.space_group_name_H-M   'P 1'
#
loop_
_entity.id
_entity.type
_entity.pdbx_description
1 polymer ?
#
loop_
_entity_poly.entity_id
_entity_poly.type
_entity_poly.pdbx_seq_one_letter_code
_entity_poly.pdbx_strand_id
1 'polypeptide(L)'
;MEVVQIYVRVSHLFIIYFKIMSFYKLIADHLNQSGFYYEEQQLQRTDIIEYMVLESAGALHPLQGKPLKCIFRQGHTSNILFRDNKRRSALEFGLNPSVKESSLSEDEKTQFIQIVNRIEHKFPESTFDSEHYFYNSFHTLYSVILPDDNIEFSIKSSSLFVAAGNLLELDLEALLLLRKKLAVYKIADNNLSVLVDRLVEKINNHLSEHFEQRSIQQTLPKVEEKFAAMLAIEREEHKFNQLLQMLKFKLHELADKGTKTYEPHTSDEPALLNDNFDPNYSTVAPIAQLLGASLLDAGTSFFNNPLSQKSFTKFKQTCHDSIQSAKEEFGKYRGWAKWYNELNPILKSLIICVKAIGGIIAGLTIAPGILTALYCEQGYLGTFFNTKTDSLRKLESFEKALVSKGGIFDELNKEIPHVGMALS
;
A
#
# COMPACT_ATOMS: atom_id res chain seq x y z
N MET A 1 28.47 -47.18 -9.41
CA MET A 1 27.22 -46.75 -8.73
C MET A 1 27.48 -46.07 -7.38
N GLU A 2 28.71 -45.61 -7.09
CA GLU A 2 29.08 -44.97 -5.81
C GLU A 2 29.38 -43.46 -5.92
N VAL A 3 29.39 -42.89 -7.14
CA VAL A 3 29.78 -41.49 -7.37
C VAL A 3 28.60 -40.51 -7.16
N VAL A 4 27.36 -40.98 -7.19
CA VAL A 4 26.16 -40.13 -7.01
C VAL A 4 25.83 -39.87 -5.53
N GLN A 5 26.32 -40.70 -4.60
CA GLN A 5 26.03 -40.56 -3.16
C GLN A 5 26.90 -39.51 -2.44
N ILE A 6 28.00 -39.07 -3.05
CA ILE A 6 28.88 -38.05 -2.47
C ILE A 6 28.36 -36.64 -2.78
N TYR A 7 27.68 -36.43 -3.92
CA TYR A 7 27.18 -35.10 -4.30
C TYR A 7 25.99 -34.62 -3.45
N VAL A 8 25.14 -35.54 -2.96
CA VAL A 8 24.01 -35.18 -2.08
C VAL A 8 24.46 -34.84 -0.66
N ARG A 9 25.58 -35.41 -0.18
CA ARG A 9 26.11 -35.11 1.16
C ARG A 9 26.89 -33.80 1.24
N VAL A 10 27.46 -33.32 0.14
CA VAL A 10 28.16 -32.02 0.13
C VAL A 10 27.17 -30.85 0.10
N SER A 11 26.00 -31.00 -0.54
CA SER A 11 24.93 -29.99 -0.50
C SER A 11 24.25 -29.84 0.86
N HIS A 12 24.33 -30.83 1.76
CA HIS A 12 23.85 -30.70 3.14
C HIS A 12 24.91 -30.21 4.12
N LEU A 13 26.20 -30.38 3.82
CA LEU A 13 27.31 -29.82 4.62
C LEU A 13 27.63 -28.36 4.25
N PHE A 14 27.19 -27.90 3.08
CA PHE A 14 27.17 -26.48 2.68
C PHE A 14 25.85 -25.77 2.99
N ILE A 15 24.96 -26.37 3.79
CA ILE A 15 24.05 -25.59 4.64
C ILE A 15 24.94 -25.08 5.78
N ILE A 16 25.77 -24.11 5.40
CA ILE A 16 26.62 -23.34 6.29
C ILE A 16 25.71 -22.86 7.41
N TYR A 17 26.16 -23.13 8.63
CA TYR A 17 25.75 -22.52 9.88
C TYR A 17 25.93 -20.98 9.78
N PHE A 18 25.22 -20.31 8.86
CA PHE A 18 24.91 -18.91 9.02
C PHE A 18 23.96 -18.88 10.20
N LYS A 19 24.54 -18.78 11.39
CA LYS A 19 23.83 -18.38 12.60
C LYS A 19 23.15 -17.07 12.22
N ILE A 20 21.89 -17.15 11.82
CA ILE A 20 21.18 -15.98 11.33
C ILE A 20 21.22 -14.97 12.47
N MET A 21 21.77 -13.81 12.16
CA MET A 21 21.84 -12.72 13.10
C MET A 21 20.41 -12.29 13.42
N SER A 22 20.06 -12.29 14.70
CA SER A 22 18.81 -11.70 15.16
C SER A 22 18.74 -10.25 14.70
N PHE A 23 17.56 -9.76 14.31
CA PHE A 23 17.37 -8.35 13.96
C PHE A 23 17.73 -7.42 15.12
N TYR A 24 17.44 -7.85 16.37
CA TYR A 24 17.85 -7.11 17.55
C TYR A 24 19.38 -7.07 17.69
N LYS A 25 20.07 -8.15 17.33
CA LYS A 25 21.53 -8.17 17.30
C LYS A 25 22.09 -7.23 16.23
N LEU A 26 21.50 -7.19 15.02
CA LEU A 26 21.87 -6.24 13.97
C LEU A 26 21.80 -4.79 14.50
N ILE A 27 20.70 -4.44 15.17
CA ILE A 27 20.48 -3.10 15.72
C ILE A 27 21.45 -2.83 16.89
N ALA A 28 21.61 -3.77 17.81
CA ALA A 28 22.52 -3.66 18.96
C ALA A 28 23.97 -3.46 18.50
N ASP A 29 24.47 -4.28 17.58
CA ASP A 29 25.83 -4.17 17.06
C ASP A 29 26.07 -2.79 16.42
N HIS A 30 25.08 -2.26 15.69
CA HIS A 30 25.17 -0.93 15.07
C HIS A 30 25.13 0.21 16.08
N LEU A 31 24.24 0.14 17.08
CA LEU A 31 24.18 1.11 18.17
C LEU A 31 25.48 1.11 19.00
N ASN A 32 26.01 -0.07 19.31
CA ASN A 32 27.23 -0.27 20.10
C ASN A 32 28.46 0.32 19.40
N GLN A 33 28.57 0.13 18.08
CA GLN A 33 29.62 0.75 17.26
C GLN A 33 29.65 2.28 17.37
N SER A 34 28.51 2.87 17.72
CA SER A 34 28.32 4.31 17.84
C SER A 34 28.26 4.81 19.28
N GLY A 35 28.69 3.98 20.23
CA GLY A 35 28.78 4.33 21.65
C GLY A 35 27.46 4.21 22.41
N PHE A 36 26.39 3.71 21.78
CA PHE A 36 25.11 3.44 22.44
C PHE A 36 25.06 1.97 22.87
N TYR A 37 25.52 1.70 24.09
CA TYR A 37 25.62 0.34 24.62
C TYR A 37 24.25 -0.25 24.95
N TYR A 38 23.73 -1.10 24.06
CA TYR A 38 22.50 -1.86 24.24
C TYR A 38 22.76 -3.36 24.06
N GLU A 39 22.20 -4.16 24.97
CA GLU A 39 22.13 -5.61 24.84
C GLU A 39 20.91 -6.02 23.99
N GLU A 40 21.00 -7.17 23.33
CA GLU A 40 19.91 -7.71 22.52
C GLU A 40 18.62 -7.86 23.35
N GLN A 41 18.72 -8.35 24.59
CA GLN A 41 17.57 -8.54 25.49
C GLN A 41 16.92 -7.23 25.92
N GLN A 42 17.66 -6.11 25.92
CA GLN A 42 17.10 -4.79 26.22
C GLN A 42 16.25 -4.31 25.04
N LEU A 43 16.75 -4.48 23.81
CA LEU A 43 16.02 -4.11 22.60
C LEU A 43 14.80 -5.00 22.35
N GLN A 44 14.84 -6.27 22.74
CA GLN A 44 13.66 -7.17 22.69
C GLN A 44 12.49 -6.72 23.57
N ARG A 45 12.74 -5.82 24.53
CA ARG A 45 11.70 -5.25 25.41
C ARG A 45 11.17 -3.91 24.89
N THR A 46 11.63 -3.48 23.73
CA THR A 46 11.15 -2.27 23.05
C THR A 46 10.49 -2.65 21.74
N ASP A 47 9.67 -1.75 21.22
CA ASP A 47 8.99 -1.95 19.93
C ASP A 47 9.85 -1.45 18.75
N ILE A 48 11.17 -1.44 18.88
CA ILE A 48 12.06 -0.74 17.94
C ILE A 48 11.93 -1.22 16.49
N ILE A 49 11.73 -2.54 16.29
CA ILE A 49 11.61 -3.12 14.94
C ILE A 49 10.27 -2.71 14.30
N GLU A 50 9.21 -2.72 15.10
CA GLU A 50 7.87 -2.33 14.71
C GLU A 50 7.88 -0.88 14.22
N TYR A 51 8.53 0.03 14.96
CA TYR A 51 8.66 1.41 14.55
C TYR A 51 9.46 1.57 13.25
N MET A 52 10.56 0.82 13.08
CA MET A 52 11.36 0.86 11.84
C MET A 52 10.58 0.34 10.63
N VAL A 53 9.80 -0.72 10.79
CA VAL A 53 8.90 -1.25 9.74
C VAL A 53 7.78 -0.26 9.43
N LEU A 54 7.19 0.36 10.45
CA LEU A 54 6.15 1.38 10.29
C LEU A 54 6.67 2.67 9.65
N GLU A 55 7.91 3.08 9.91
CA GLU A 55 8.56 4.18 9.19
C GLU A 55 8.69 3.82 7.71
N SER A 56 9.24 2.65 7.41
CA SER A 56 9.43 2.18 6.02
C SER A 56 8.10 2.08 5.25
N ALA A 57 7.02 1.68 5.93
CA ALA A 57 5.66 1.62 5.39
C ALA A 57 4.94 2.98 5.34
N GLY A 58 5.57 4.09 5.78
CA GLY A 58 4.90 5.40 5.87
C GLY A 58 3.70 5.39 6.81
N ALA A 59 3.68 4.51 7.81
CA ALA A 59 2.58 4.29 8.74
C ALA A 59 2.86 4.83 10.15
N LEU A 60 4.08 5.32 10.41
CA LEU A 60 4.49 5.80 11.73
C LEU A 60 3.88 7.16 12.10
N HIS A 61 3.86 8.13 11.17
CA HIS A 61 3.39 9.49 11.46
C HIS A 61 1.92 9.56 11.97
N PRO A 62 0.94 8.82 11.40
CA PRO A 62 -0.42 8.76 11.93
C PRO A 62 -0.55 8.25 13.38
N LEU A 63 0.51 7.66 13.94
CA LEU A 63 0.56 7.16 15.32
C LEU A 63 1.17 8.16 16.31
N GLN A 64 1.56 9.35 15.88
CA GLN A 64 2.18 10.34 16.76
C GLN A 64 1.30 10.61 18.00
N GLY A 65 1.89 10.44 19.19
CA GLY A 65 1.21 10.61 20.48
C GLY A 65 0.28 9.47 20.91
N LYS A 66 0.20 8.36 20.16
CA LYS A 66 -0.62 7.18 20.50
C LYS A 66 0.27 5.97 20.79
N PRO A 67 0.01 5.17 21.84
CA PRO A 67 0.82 3.97 22.09
C PRO A 67 0.70 2.99 20.92
N LEU A 68 1.83 2.38 20.56
CA LEU A 68 1.83 1.30 19.58
C LEU A 68 1.29 0.03 20.25
N LYS A 69 0.25 -0.57 19.67
CA LYS A 69 -0.31 -1.86 20.11
C LYS A 69 0.06 -2.94 19.09
N CYS A 70 1.36 -3.07 18.84
CA CYS A 70 1.94 -4.01 17.87
C CYS A 70 3.10 -4.74 18.53
N ILE A 71 3.27 -6.03 18.25
CA ILE A 71 4.45 -6.80 18.66
C ILE A 71 5.08 -7.48 17.45
N PHE A 72 6.40 -7.41 17.37
CA PHE A 72 7.23 -8.13 16.42
C PHE A 72 7.52 -9.55 16.93
N ARG A 73 7.27 -10.54 16.07
CA ARG A 73 7.67 -11.93 16.32
C ARG A 73 8.64 -12.38 15.25
N GLN A 74 9.88 -12.64 15.69
CA GLN A 74 10.87 -13.24 14.82
C GLN A 74 10.50 -14.69 14.50
N GLY A 75 10.42 -15.02 13.21
CA GLY A 75 9.93 -16.30 12.74
C GLY A 75 8.41 -16.39 12.83
N HIS A 76 7.75 -16.50 11.67
CA HIS A 76 6.32 -16.79 11.62
C HIS A 76 6.09 -18.22 12.10
N THR A 77 5.09 -18.40 12.96
CA THR A 77 4.63 -19.71 13.44
C THR A 77 3.31 -20.11 12.79
N SER A 78 2.95 -19.40 11.72
CA SER A 78 1.69 -19.57 11.00
C SER A 78 1.66 -20.91 10.25
N ASN A 79 0.47 -21.49 10.07
CA ASN A 79 0.28 -22.67 9.22
C ASN A 79 0.33 -22.35 7.71
N ILE A 80 0.69 -21.11 7.32
CA ILE A 80 0.79 -20.71 5.92
C ILE A 80 2.03 -21.34 5.30
N LEU A 81 1.84 -22.07 4.19
CA LEU A 81 2.92 -22.57 3.38
C LEU A 81 3.33 -21.52 2.34
N PHE A 82 4.52 -20.96 2.49
CA PHE A 82 5.12 -20.07 1.51
C PHE A 82 5.96 -20.86 0.51
N ARG A 83 5.81 -20.57 -0.79
CA ARG A 83 6.52 -21.28 -1.87
C ARG A 83 7.97 -20.83 -2.08
N ASP A 84 8.34 -19.69 -1.52
CA ASP A 84 9.60 -18.98 -1.83
C ASP A 84 10.78 -19.39 -0.94
N ASN A 85 10.60 -20.35 -0.02
CA ASN A 85 11.59 -20.77 0.99
C ASN A 85 12.19 -19.60 1.80
N LYS A 86 11.59 -18.40 1.74
CA LYS A 86 12.08 -17.23 2.46
C LYS A 86 11.69 -17.36 3.91
N ARG A 87 12.60 -16.96 4.79
CA ARG A 87 12.26 -16.78 6.21
C ARG A 87 11.34 -15.58 6.33
N ARG A 88 10.37 -15.70 7.22
CA ARG A 88 9.38 -14.67 7.44
C ARG A 88 9.20 -14.46 8.93
N SER A 89 8.88 -13.24 9.31
CA SER A 89 8.57 -12.82 10.67
C SER A 89 7.25 -12.05 10.64
N ALA A 90 6.65 -11.78 11.80
CA ALA A 90 5.31 -11.20 11.86
C ALA A 90 5.27 -9.92 12.71
N LEU A 91 4.41 -8.98 12.29
CA LEU A 91 3.92 -7.89 13.14
C LEU A 91 2.48 -8.21 13.54
N GLU A 92 2.22 -8.29 14.83
CA GLU A 92 0.92 -8.63 15.41
C GLU A 92 0.29 -7.42 16.07
N PHE A 93 -0.89 -7.01 15.59
CA PHE A 93 -1.61 -5.84 16.06
C PHE A 93 -2.81 -6.21 16.93
N GLY A 94 -3.15 -5.31 17.85
CA GLY A 94 -4.35 -5.43 18.69
C GLY A 94 -4.18 -6.35 19.90
N LEU A 95 -2.94 -6.64 20.28
CA LEU A 95 -2.62 -7.50 21.42
C LEU A 95 -3.14 -6.90 22.72
N ASN A 96 -4.11 -7.58 23.33
CA ASN A 96 -4.55 -7.28 24.70
C ASN A 96 -4.57 -8.56 25.55
N PRO A 97 -3.46 -8.88 26.24
CA PRO A 97 -3.37 -10.10 27.04
C PRO A 97 -4.28 -10.08 28.28
N SER A 98 -4.84 -8.93 28.67
CA SER A 98 -5.63 -8.77 29.90
C SER A 98 -7.13 -8.50 29.67
N VAL A 99 -7.58 -8.33 28.43
CA VAL A 99 -8.98 -7.95 28.15
C VAL A 99 -9.63 -8.94 27.21
N LYS A 100 -10.71 -9.58 27.70
CA LYS A 100 -11.69 -10.30 26.88
C LYS A 100 -12.23 -9.37 25.79
N GLU A 101 -11.71 -9.43 24.56
CA GLU A 101 -12.22 -8.95 23.25
C GLU A 101 -12.97 -7.59 23.11
N SER A 102 -13.31 -6.85 24.17
CA SER A 102 -14.39 -5.87 24.17
C SER A 102 -13.96 -4.42 24.42
N SER A 103 -12.68 -4.06 24.29
CA SER A 103 -12.21 -2.70 24.62
C SER A 103 -11.55 -1.90 23.50
N LEU A 104 -11.39 -2.45 22.30
CA LEU A 104 -10.89 -1.66 21.17
C LEU A 104 -12.05 -0.94 20.51
N SER A 105 -11.94 0.39 20.38
CA SER A 105 -12.95 1.16 19.66
C SER A 105 -12.92 0.83 18.17
N GLU A 106 -14.04 1.07 17.47
CA GLU A 106 -14.10 0.90 16.01
C GLU A 106 -13.09 1.82 15.28
N ASP A 107 -12.78 2.98 15.86
CA ASP A 107 -11.75 3.89 15.36
C ASP A 107 -10.34 3.27 15.45
N GLU A 108 -10.03 2.59 16.56
CA GLU A 108 -8.75 1.88 16.72
C GLU A 108 -8.64 0.70 15.76
N LYS A 109 -9.72 -0.08 15.59
CA LYS A 109 -9.75 -1.17 14.60
C LYS A 109 -9.53 -0.64 13.19
N THR A 110 -10.22 0.44 12.83
CA THR A 110 -10.06 1.11 11.54
C THR A 110 -8.63 1.60 11.34
N GLN A 111 -8.01 2.16 12.39
CA GLN A 111 -6.61 2.59 12.35
C GLN A 111 -5.65 1.41 12.13
N PHE A 112 -5.86 0.26 12.79
CA PHE A 112 -5.03 -0.93 12.54
C PHE A 112 -5.18 -1.47 11.13
N ILE A 113 -6.40 -1.56 10.61
CA ILE A 113 -6.64 -1.96 9.22
C ILE A 113 -5.89 -1.02 8.26
N GLN A 114 -5.92 0.28 8.52
CA GLN A 114 -5.19 1.26 7.69
C GLN A 114 -3.67 1.04 7.74
N ILE A 115 -3.11 0.73 8.91
CA ILE A 115 -1.69 0.45 9.10
C ILE A 115 -1.29 -0.84 8.39
N VAL A 116 -2.02 -1.92 8.62
CA VAL A 116 -1.84 -3.22 7.97
C VAL A 116 -1.83 -3.05 6.45
N ASN A 117 -2.85 -2.36 5.91
CA ASN A 117 -2.93 -2.11 4.48
C ASN A 117 -1.73 -1.30 3.99
N ARG A 118 -1.21 -0.32 4.74
CA ARG A 118 0.02 0.41 4.34
C ARG A 118 1.22 -0.53 4.26
N ILE A 119 1.39 -1.42 5.22
CA ILE A 119 2.47 -2.42 5.22
C ILE A 119 2.33 -3.35 4.01
N GLU A 120 1.12 -3.87 3.73
CA GLU A 120 0.89 -4.75 2.58
C GLU A 120 1.20 -4.09 1.24
N HIS A 121 0.78 -2.83 1.06
CA HIS A 121 1.08 -2.09 -0.16
C HIS A 121 2.58 -1.81 -0.30
N LYS A 122 3.28 -1.50 0.81
CA LYS A 122 4.72 -1.28 0.79
C LYS A 122 5.50 -2.55 0.48
N PHE A 123 5.03 -3.68 1.02
CA PHE A 123 5.69 -4.98 0.92
C PHE A 123 4.74 -5.99 0.27
N PRO A 124 4.66 -6.03 -1.07
CA PRO A 124 3.68 -6.87 -1.78
C PRO A 124 3.90 -8.39 -1.57
N GLU A 125 5.08 -8.80 -1.11
CA GLU A 125 5.35 -10.19 -0.72
C GLU A 125 4.85 -10.54 0.70
N SER A 126 4.28 -9.58 1.42
CA SER A 126 3.69 -9.82 2.74
C SER A 126 2.36 -10.55 2.65
N THR A 127 1.90 -11.07 3.76
CA THR A 127 0.62 -11.77 3.86
C THR A 127 -0.08 -11.38 5.14
N PHE A 128 -1.35 -11.04 5.03
CA PHE A 128 -2.22 -10.66 6.13
C PHE A 128 -3.10 -11.82 6.60
N ASP A 129 -3.27 -11.92 7.91
CA ASP A 129 -4.24 -12.80 8.57
C ASP A 129 -5.21 -11.96 9.42
N SER A 130 -6.49 -11.94 9.03
CA SER A 130 -7.56 -11.18 9.72
C SER A 130 -8.38 -11.99 10.72
N GLU A 131 -8.17 -13.29 10.87
CA GLU A 131 -9.17 -14.14 11.56
C GLU A 131 -8.53 -15.28 12.36
N HIS A 132 -7.27 -15.11 12.77
CA HIS A 132 -6.52 -16.11 13.55
C HIS A 132 -6.44 -17.48 12.85
N TYR A 133 -6.58 -17.52 11.52
CA TYR A 133 -6.56 -18.81 10.80
C TYR A 133 -5.22 -19.52 10.98
N PHE A 134 -4.15 -18.77 11.26
CA PHE A 134 -2.81 -19.33 11.27
C PHE A 134 -2.10 -19.26 12.63
N TYR A 135 -2.55 -18.44 13.59
CA TYR A 135 -1.90 -18.30 14.90
C TYR A 135 -2.80 -18.78 16.05
N ASN A 136 -2.30 -19.75 16.83
CA ASN A 136 -2.97 -20.27 18.03
C ASN A 136 -2.95 -19.33 19.26
N SER A 137 -2.52 -18.07 19.11
CA SER A 137 -2.51 -17.10 20.21
C SER A 137 -3.78 -16.25 20.19
N PHE A 138 -4.68 -16.50 21.14
CA PHE A 138 -6.04 -15.94 21.28
C PHE A 138 -6.17 -14.40 21.46
N HIS A 139 -5.15 -13.60 21.12
CA HIS A 139 -5.10 -12.18 21.46
C HIS A 139 -4.70 -11.24 20.32
N THR A 140 -4.45 -11.73 19.10
CA THR A 140 -3.99 -10.91 17.97
C THR A 140 -5.13 -10.63 17.01
N LEU A 141 -5.54 -9.37 16.84
CA LEU A 141 -6.60 -9.03 15.88
C LEU A 141 -6.15 -9.16 14.43
N TYR A 142 -4.92 -8.72 14.15
CA TYR A 142 -4.38 -8.66 12.80
C TYR A 142 -2.90 -9.06 12.83
N SER A 143 -2.46 -9.86 11.88
CA SER A 143 -1.05 -10.19 11.71
C SER A 143 -0.60 -9.88 10.29
N VAL A 144 0.57 -9.28 10.14
CA VAL A 144 1.24 -9.09 8.85
C VAL A 144 2.55 -9.87 8.85
N ILE A 145 2.63 -10.87 7.99
CA ILE A 145 3.79 -11.75 7.83
C ILE A 145 4.64 -11.22 6.68
N LEU A 146 5.90 -10.90 6.98
CA LEU A 146 6.84 -10.26 6.06
C LEU A 146 8.06 -11.14 5.85
N PRO A 147 8.62 -11.19 4.62
CA PRO A 147 9.96 -11.71 4.40
C PRO A 147 10.98 -11.01 5.29
N ASP A 148 11.88 -11.78 5.89
CA ASP A 148 12.94 -11.28 6.76
C ASP A 148 13.82 -10.23 6.04
N ASP A 149 14.05 -10.38 4.73
CA ASP A 149 14.80 -9.42 3.91
C ASP A 149 14.13 -8.02 3.88
N ASN A 150 12.79 -7.96 3.88
CA ASN A 150 12.05 -6.69 3.90
C ASN A 150 12.13 -6.01 5.26
N ILE A 151 12.19 -6.80 6.35
CA ILE A 151 12.39 -6.29 7.71
C ILE A 151 13.82 -5.77 7.86
N GLU A 152 14.82 -6.52 7.39
CA GLU A 152 16.22 -6.08 7.39
C GLU A 152 16.40 -4.77 6.61
N PHE A 153 15.80 -4.69 5.41
CA PHE A 153 15.77 -3.48 4.61
C PHE A 153 15.16 -2.30 5.39
N SER A 154 14.01 -2.52 6.02
CA SER A 154 13.33 -1.49 6.83
C SER A 154 14.21 -1.02 7.99
N ILE A 155 14.86 -1.94 8.70
CA ILE A 155 15.81 -1.61 9.77
C ILE A 155 16.95 -0.74 9.24
N LYS A 156 17.65 -1.19 8.19
CA LYS A 156 18.84 -0.50 7.65
C LYS A 156 18.50 0.87 7.04
N SER A 157 17.31 1.01 6.48
CA SER A 157 16.83 2.26 5.88
C SER A 157 16.22 3.24 6.89
N SER A 158 15.97 2.78 8.14
CA SER A 158 15.29 3.59 9.15
C SER A 158 16.12 4.78 9.62
N SER A 159 15.45 5.86 10.00
CA SER A 159 16.10 7.05 10.55
C SER A 159 16.86 6.77 11.84
N LEU A 160 16.37 5.84 12.67
CA LEU A 160 17.09 5.39 13.87
C LEU A 160 18.44 4.75 13.52
N PHE A 161 18.45 3.83 12.55
CA PHE A 161 19.66 3.14 12.13
C PHE A 161 20.64 4.12 11.47
N VAL A 162 20.16 4.97 10.57
CA VAL A 162 21.00 6.01 9.92
C VAL A 162 21.59 6.99 10.94
N ALA A 163 20.82 7.44 11.94
CA ALA A 163 21.31 8.33 12.99
C ALA A 163 22.33 7.66 13.93
N ALA A 164 22.19 6.35 14.13
CA ALA A 164 23.18 5.57 14.82
C ALA A 164 24.49 5.50 14.03
N GLY A 165 24.47 5.50 12.69
CA GLY A 165 25.68 5.38 11.84
C GLY A 165 26.66 6.57 11.82
N ASN A 166 27.47 6.59 10.75
CA ASN A 166 28.48 7.62 10.49
C ASN A 166 27.84 8.89 9.91
N LEU A 167 27.75 9.95 10.73
CA LEU A 167 27.12 11.20 10.34
C LEU A 167 27.95 12.03 9.35
N LEU A 168 29.25 11.77 9.21
CA LEU A 168 30.14 12.48 8.28
C LEU A 168 29.78 12.25 6.81
N GLU A 169 29.03 11.19 6.51
CA GLU A 169 28.56 10.87 5.15
C GLU A 169 27.31 11.66 4.76
N LEU A 170 26.73 12.43 5.69
CA LEU A 170 25.51 13.19 5.47
C LEU A 170 25.81 14.68 5.37
N ASP A 171 25.22 15.33 4.37
CA ASP A 171 25.28 16.79 4.26
C ASP A 171 24.36 17.49 5.29
N LEU A 172 24.46 18.82 5.36
CA LEU A 172 23.67 19.65 6.27
C LEU A 172 22.15 19.42 6.11
N GLU A 173 21.67 19.31 4.87
CA GLU A 173 20.24 19.14 4.60
C GLU A 173 19.76 17.76 5.08
N ALA A 174 20.52 16.70 4.79
CA ALA A 174 20.26 15.34 5.20
C ALA A 174 20.26 15.18 6.73
N LEU A 175 21.22 15.79 7.43
CA LEU A 175 21.28 15.77 8.91
C LEU A 175 20.08 16.46 9.54
N LEU A 176 19.71 17.64 9.04
CA LEU A 176 18.53 18.36 9.53
C LEU A 176 17.23 17.60 9.25
N LEU A 177 17.13 16.95 8.09
CA LEU A 177 15.98 16.11 7.74
C LEU A 177 15.92 14.85 8.61
N LEU A 178 17.05 14.18 8.83
CA LEU A 178 17.17 13.04 9.73
C LEU A 178 16.69 13.39 11.14
N ARG A 179 17.09 14.56 11.65
CA ARG A 179 16.62 15.08 12.94
C ARG A 179 15.10 15.26 12.99
N LYS A 180 14.48 15.73 11.90
CA LYS A 180 13.00 15.86 11.81
C LYS A 180 12.31 14.49 11.77
N LYS A 181 12.85 13.54 11.01
CA LYS A 181 12.31 12.16 10.96
C LYS A 181 12.38 11.46 12.31
N LEU A 182 13.49 11.60 13.04
CA LEU A 182 13.61 11.06 14.40
C LEU A 182 12.54 11.60 15.36
N ALA A 183 12.10 12.84 15.19
CA ALA A 183 11.04 13.40 16.04
C ALA A 183 9.70 12.65 15.90
N VAL A 184 9.47 11.95 14.78
CA VAL A 184 8.27 11.11 14.55
C VAL A 184 8.29 9.87 15.45
N TYR A 185 9.46 9.41 15.87
CA TYR A 185 9.61 8.27 16.79
C TYR A 185 9.26 8.61 18.25
N LYS A 186 9.07 9.90 18.59
CA LYS A 186 8.61 10.32 19.92
C LYS A 186 7.13 10.03 20.10
N ILE A 187 6.83 8.75 20.23
CA ILE A 187 5.50 8.20 20.51
C ILE A 187 5.43 7.88 22.01
N ALA A 188 4.27 7.47 22.52
CA ALA A 188 4.02 7.19 23.94
C ALA A 188 4.84 6.04 24.58
N ASP A 189 5.95 5.60 23.97
CA ASP A 189 6.93 4.67 24.56
C ASP A 189 8.12 5.46 25.15
N ASN A 190 8.25 5.38 26.48
CA ASN A 190 9.32 6.05 27.22
C ASN A 190 10.71 5.48 26.89
N ASN A 191 10.84 4.18 26.63
CA ASN A 191 12.15 3.54 26.42
C ASN A 191 12.75 3.95 25.08
N LEU A 192 11.94 3.92 24.01
CA LEU A 192 12.38 4.35 22.68
C LEU A 192 12.61 5.88 22.64
N SER A 193 11.79 6.66 23.35
CA SER A 193 11.96 8.12 23.43
C SER A 193 13.34 8.53 23.97
N VAL A 194 13.86 7.84 24.99
CA VAL A 194 15.21 8.10 25.53
C VAL A 194 16.30 7.84 24.50
N LEU A 195 16.19 6.76 23.72
CA LEU A 195 17.14 6.47 22.64
C LEU A 195 17.07 7.56 21.56
N VAL A 196 15.87 7.96 21.15
CA VAL A 196 15.64 9.02 20.16
C VAL A 196 16.26 10.34 20.62
N ASP A 197 16.09 10.73 21.88
CA ASP A 197 16.67 11.96 22.44
C ASP A 197 18.20 11.96 22.36
N ARG A 198 18.84 10.84 22.71
CA ARG A 198 20.29 10.68 22.62
C ARG A 198 20.81 10.74 21.17
N LEU A 199 20.07 10.15 20.22
CA LEU A 199 20.41 10.23 18.80
C LEU A 199 20.24 11.65 18.26
N VAL A 200 19.19 12.37 18.66
CA VAL A 200 18.99 13.78 18.31
C VAL A 200 20.11 14.66 18.90
N GLU A 201 20.53 14.41 20.13
CA GLU A 201 21.67 15.10 20.76
C GLU A 201 22.97 14.85 19.97
N LYS A 202 23.25 13.59 19.60
CA LYS A 202 24.40 13.25 18.74
C LYS A 202 24.38 14.04 17.43
N ILE A 203 23.23 14.13 16.75
CA ILE A 203 23.10 14.92 15.52
C ILE A 203 23.32 16.41 15.78
N ASN A 204 22.77 16.97 16.87
CA ASN A 204 22.95 18.38 17.19
C ASN A 204 24.41 18.72 17.50
N ASN A 205 25.12 17.86 18.22
CA ASN A 205 26.55 18.03 18.51
C ASN A 205 27.34 18.01 17.18
N HIS A 206 27.08 17.03 16.33
CA HIS A 206 27.72 16.94 15.01
C HIS A 206 27.45 18.19 14.14
N LEU A 207 26.20 18.66 14.11
CA LEU A 207 25.84 19.89 13.41
C LEU A 207 26.62 21.11 13.93
N SER A 208 26.76 21.23 15.26
CA SER A 208 27.48 22.35 15.88
C SER A 208 29.00 22.30 15.69
N GLU A 209 29.57 21.10 15.56
CA GLU A 209 31.01 20.90 15.35
C GLU A 209 31.43 21.13 13.90
N HIS A 210 30.56 20.79 12.94
CA HIS A 210 30.91 20.75 11.51
C HIS A 210 30.27 21.84 10.65
N PHE A 211 29.24 22.55 11.13
CA PHE A 211 28.52 23.54 10.34
C PHE A 211 28.32 24.87 11.10
N GLU A 212 28.42 25.98 10.37
CA GLU A 212 28.15 27.30 10.95
C GLU A 212 26.66 27.45 11.33
N GLN A 213 26.39 28.04 12.50
CA GLN A 213 25.04 28.28 12.99
C GLN A 213 24.16 29.07 11.99
N ARG A 214 24.75 29.99 11.23
CA ARG A 214 24.05 30.76 10.19
C ARG A 214 23.56 29.85 9.06
N SER A 215 24.40 28.94 8.58
CA SER A 215 24.04 27.96 7.55
C SER A 215 22.91 27.05 8.04
N ILE A 216 23.00 26.56 9.28
CA ILE A 216 21.93 25.77 9.90
C ILE A 216 20.60 26.52 9.90
N GLN A 217 20.60 27.79 10.33
CA GLN A 217 19.39 28.63 10.39
C GLN A 217 18.81 28.92 9.00
N GLN A 218 19.66 29.12 7.99
CA GLN A 218 19.22 29.38 6.61
C GLN A 218 18.66 28.14 5.93
N THR A 219 19.20 26.95 6.21
CA THR A 219 18.76 25.70 5.60
C THR A 219 17.51 25.12 6.29
N LEU A 220 17.29 25.42 7.57
CA LEU A 220 16.19 24.83 8.36
C LEU A 220 14.79 25.03 7.73
N PRO A 221 14.37 26.22 7.27
CA PRO A 221 13.06 26.40 6.66
C PRO A 221 12.86 25.54 5.39
N LYS A 222 13.90 25.40 4.56
CA LYS A 222 13.87 24.53 3.36
C LYS A 222 13.65 23.06 3.75
N VAL A 223 14.30 22.61 4.82
CA VAL A 223 14.14 21.24 5.34
C VAL A 223 12.75 21.04 5.93
N GLU A 224 12.19 22.04 6.60
CA GLU A 224 10.83 21.98 7.13
C GLU A 224 9.79 21.85 6.02
N GLU A 225 9.94 22.63 4.95
CA GLU A 225 9.10 22.53 3.76
C GLU A 225 9.25 21.16 3.09
N LYS A 226 10.48 20.67 2.92
CA LYS A 226 10.76 19.34 2.36
C LYS A 226 10.14 18.22 3.19
N PHE A 227 10.28 18.28 4.51
CA PHE A 227 9.70 17.28 5.41
C PHE A 227 8.17 17.31 5.37
N ALA A 228 7.56 18.49 5.36
CA ALA A 228 6.12 18.65 5.20
C ALA A 228 5.62 18.06 3.87
N ALA A 229 6.34 18.30 2.78
CA ALA A 229 6.05 17.74 1.46
C ALA A 229 6.16 16.21 1.44
N MET A 230 7.17 15.63 2.09
CA MET A 230 7.28 14.16 2.24
C MET A 230 6.06 13.58 2.95
N LEU A 231 5.64 14.17 4.07
CA LEU A 231 4.45 13.73 4.82
C LEU A 231 3.15 13.93 4.01
N ALA A 232 3.09 14.94 3.15
CA ALA A 232 1.95 15.14 2.25
C ALA A 232 1.91 14.07 1.15
N ILE A 233 3.07 13.73 0.57
CA ILE A 233 3.16 12.67 -0.45
C ILE A 233 2.79 11.30 0.14
N GLU A 234 3.25 10.97 1.35
CA GLU A 234 2.83 9.73 2.05
C GLU A 234 1.31 9.66 2.27
N ARG A 235 0.66 10.80 2.52
CA ARG A 235 -0.80 10.87 2.64
C ARG A 235 -1.50 10.60 1.31
N GLU A 236 -1.01 11.18 0.21
CA GLU A 236 -1.57 10.95 -1.12
C GLU A 236 -1.29 9.53 -1.64
N GLU A 237 -0.13 8.94 -1.31
CA GLU A 237 0.16 7.52 -1.57
C GLU A 237 -0.88 6.62 -0.89
N HIS A 238 -1.16 6.88 0.39
CA HIS A 238 -2.16 6.11 1.12
C HIS A 238 -3.55 6.22 0.48
N LYS A 239 -3.96 7.44 0.11
CA LYS A 239 -5.24 7.69 -0.56
C LYS A 239 -5.31 7.00 -1.91
N PHE A 240 -4.22 7.03 -2.69
CA PHE A 240 -4.11 6.30 -3.95
C PHE A 240 -4.32 4.79 -3.75
N ASN A 241 -3.62 4.21 -2.78
CA ASN A 241 -3.70 2.78 -2.48
C ASN A 241 -5.09 2.36 -1.99
N GLN A 242 -5.75 3.17 -1.16
CA GLN A 242 -7.14 2.92 -0.75
C GLN A 242 -8.10 2.89 -1.95
N LEU A 243 -8.00 3.88 -2.83
CA LEU A 243 -8.82 3.97 -4.03
C LEU A 243 -8.54 2.80 -4.99
N LEU A 244 -7.26 2.42 -5.13
CA LEU A 244 -6.84 1.31 -5.97
C LEU A 244 -7.38 -0.01 -5.42
N GLN A 245 -7.36 -0.22 -4.10
CA GLN A 245 -7.93 -1.42 -3.49
C GLN A 245 -9.43 -1.54 -3.74
N MET A 246 -10.18 -0.44 -3.61
CA MET A 246 -11.61 -0.42 -3.97
C MET A 246 -11.86 -0.79 -5.43
N LEU A 247 -11.00 -0.33 -6.34
CA LEU A 247 -11.06 -0.68 -7.76
C LEU A 247 -10.68 -2.15 -7.98
N LYS A 248 -9.63 -2.65 -7.32
CA LYS A 248 -9.12 -4.02 -7.44
C LYS A 248 -10.17 -5.07 -7.12
N PHE A 249 -11.02 -4.87 -6.11
CA PHE A 249 -12.14 -5.78 -5.85
C PHE A 249 -13.01 -5.97 -7.10
N LYS A 250 -13.30 -4.86 -7.80
CA LYS A 250 -14.12 -4.92 -9.00
C LYS A 250 -13.37 -5.50 -10.20
N LEU A 251 -12.09 -5.17 -10.36
CA LEU A 251 -11.25 -5.76 -11.42
C LEU A 251 -11.08 -7.26 -11.22
N HIS A 252 -10.95 -7.72 -9.99
CA HIS A 252 -10.89 -9.14 -9.65
C HIS A 252 -12.21 -9.84 -9.99
N GLU A 253 -13.36 -9.27 -9.62
CA GLU A 253 -14.67 -9.82 -10.03
C GLU A 253 -14.81 -9.97 -11.56
N LEU A 254 -14.33 -8.98 -12.32
CA LEU A 254 -14.35 -9.06 -13.79
C LEU A 254 -13.40 -10.14 -14.33
N ALA A 255 -12.20 -10.25 -13.75
CA ALA A 255 -11.21 -11.24 -14.11
C ALA A 255 -11.72 -12.66 -13.80
N ASP A 256 -12.33 -12.83 -12.63
CA ASP A 256 -12.94 -14.07 -12.16
C ASP A 256 -13.99 -14.56 -13.16
N LYS A 257 -14.99 -13.70 -13.47
CA LYS A 257 -16.05 -14.03 -14.42
C LYS A 257 -15.55 -14.40 -15.82
N GLY A 258 -14.43 -13.88 -16.28
CA GLY A 258 -13.86 -14.24 -17.59
C GLY A 258 -12.90 -15.43 -17.56
N THR A 259 -12.57 -15.97 -16.38
CA THR A 259 -11.64 -17.09 -16.22
C THR A 259 -12.42 -18.41 -16.20
N LYS A 260 -12.20 -19.26 -17.20
CA LYS A 260 -12.94 -20.54 -17.34
C LYS A 260 -12.51 -21.60 -16.31
N THR A 261 -11.21 -21.68 -16.06
CA THR A 261 -10.59 -22.65 -15.18
C THR A 261 -9.43 -22.00 -14.46
N TYR A 262 -9.23 -22.34 -13.19
CA TYR A 262 -8.04 -21.91 -12.44
C TYR A 262 -6.91 -22.92 -12.61
N GLU A 263 -5.69 -22.41 -12.61
CA GLU A 263 -4.51 -23.26 -12.56
C GLU A 263 -4.49 -24.03 -11.23
N PRO A 264 -4.24 -25.35 -11.26
CA PRO A 264 -4.16 -26.15 -10.05
C PRO A 264 -2.97 -25.72 -9.19
N HIS A 265 -3.07 -25.95 -7.88
CA HIS A 265 -1.98 -25.56 -6.98
C HIS A 265 -0.72 -26.40 -7.17
N THR A 266 -0.90 -27.65 -7.62
CA THR A 266 0.18 -28.60 -7.94
C THR A 266 0.00 -29.14 -9.36
N SER A 267 1.08 -29.64 -9.96
CA SER A 267 1.05 -30.22 -11.32
C SER A 267 0.14 -31.44 -11.45
N ASP A 268 -0.21 -32.07 -10.31
CA ASP A 268 -0.90 -33.36 -10.27
C ASP A 268 -2.41 -33.20 -10.02
N GLU A 269 -2.87 -31.99 -9.71
CA GLU A 269 -4.28 -31.67 -9.52
C GLU A 269 -4.95 -31.28 -10.86
N PRO A 270 -6.20 -31.71 -11.10
CA PRO A 270 -6.95 -31.25 -12.28
C PRO A 270 -7.27 -29.76 -12.15
N ALA A 271 -7.33 -29.07 -13.30
CA ALA A 271 -7.77 -27.67 -13.35
C ALA A 271 -9.19 -27.55 -12.74
N LEU A 272 -9.37 -26.57 -11.86
CA LEU A 272 -10.65 -26.32 -11.20
C LEU A 272 -11.55 -25.52 -12.15
N LEU A 273 -12.74 -26.04 -12.44
CA LEU A 273 -13.75 -25.31 -13.22
C LEU A 273 -14.25 -24.11 -12.40
N ASN A 274 -14.36 -22.93 -13.03
CA ASN A 274 -14.97 -21.78 -12.40
C ASN A 274 -16.48 -21.76 -12.63
N ASP A 275 -17.25 -21.94 -11.56
CA ASP A 275 -18.72 -21.89 -11.59
C ASP A 275 -19.28 -20.50 -11.94
N ASN A 276 -18.48 -19.45 -11.76
CA ASN A 276 -18.84 -18.06 -12.10
C ASN A 276 -18.45 -17.67 -13.54
N PHE A 277 -17.90 -18.59 -14.33
CA PHE A 277 -17.46 -18.28 -15.68
C PHE A 277 -18.63 -17.84 -16.57
N ASP A 278 -18.51 -16.64 -17.13
CA ASP A 278 -19.38 -16.12 -18.18
C ASP A 278 -18.50 -15.81 -19.41
N PRO A 279 -18.71 -16.52 -20.54
CA PRO A 279 -17.89 -16.36 -21.74
C PRO A 279 -17.95 -14.94 -22.32
N ASN A 280 -18.97 -14.16 -21.97
CA ASN A 280 -18.99 -12.76 -22.34
C ASN A 280 -17.76 -12.04 -21.73
N TYR A 281 -17.37 -12.33 -20.48
CA TYR A 281 -16.29 -11.61 -19.78
C TYR A 281 -14.88 -12.02 -20.24
N SER A 282 -14.77 -13.00 -21.15
CA SER A 282 -13.49 -13.52 -21.64
C SER A 282 -12.57 -12.45 -22.26
N THR A 283 -13.13 -11.41 -22.88
CA THR A 283 -12.35 -10.28 -23.42
C THR A 283 -12.01 -9.22 -22.38
N VAL A 284 -12.84 -9.08 -21.34
CA VAL A 284 -12.70 -8.03 -20.30
C VAL A 284 -11.77 -8.46 -19.18
N ALA A 285 -11.76 -9.74 -18.83
CA ALA A 285 -10.89 -10.29 -17.80
C ALA A 285 -9.40 -9.92 -17.97
N PRO A 286 -8.75 -10.17 -19.13
CA PRO A 286 -7.34 -9.81 -19.30
C PRO A 286 -7.09 -8.30 -19.21
N ILE A 287 -8.06 -7.47 -19.61
CA ILE A 287 -7.98 -6.02 -19.54
C ILE A 287 -8.07 -5.54 -18.09
N ALA A 288 -8.96 -6.14 -17.30
CA ALA A 288 -9.08 -5.85 -15.87
C ALA A 288 -7.81 -6.24 -15.10
N GLN A 289 -7.22 -7.40 -15.43
CA GLN A 289 -5.93 -7.84 -14.88
C GLN A 289 -4.81 -6.87 -15.26
N LEU A 290 -4.69 -6.52 -16.54
CA LEU A 290 -3.66 -5.59 -17.03
C LEU A 290 -3.79 -4.20 -16.42
N LEU A 291 -5.01 -3.67 -16.28
CA LEU A 291 -5.27 -2.39 -15.63
C LEU A 291 -4.82 -2.43 -14.16
N GLY A 292 -5.22 -3.48 -13.43
CA GLY A 292 -4.86 -3.64 -12.02
C GLY A 292 -3.35 -3.71 -11.82
N ALA A 293 -2.65 -4.50 -12.64
CA ALA A 293 -1.20 -4.60 -12.61
C ALA A 293 -0.51 -3.28 -12.98
N SER A 294 -0.93 -2.63 -14.07
CA SER A 294 -0.33 -1.37 -14.54
C SER A 294 -0.46 -0.23 -13.51
N LEU A 295 -1.62 -0.11 -12.85
CA LEU A 295 -1.83 0.90 -11.82
C LEU A 295 -1.01 0.63 -10.56
N LEU A 296 -0.92 -0.64 -10.14
CA LEU A 296 -0.09 -1.05 -9.02
C LEU A 296 1.38 -0.76 -9.31
N ASP A 297 1.89 -1.23 -10.44
CA ASP A 297 3.29 -1.05 -10.85
C ASP A 297 3.65 0.42 -11.01
N ALA A 298 2.75 1.24 -11.57
CA ALA A 298 2.94 2.68 -11.69
C ALA A 298 3.02 3.37 -10.32
N GLY A 299 2.14 3.01 -9.39
CA GLY A 299 2.15 3.50 -8.01
C GLY A 299 3.44 3.09 -7.29
N THR A 300 3.74 1.80 -7.25
CA THR A 300 4.97 1.25 -6.63
C THR A 300 6.23 1.90 -7.22
N SER A 301 6.30 2.03 -8.55
CA SER A 301 7.45 2.65 -9.22
C SER A 301 7.58 4.14 -8.89
N PHE A 302 6.50 4.86 -8.64
CA PHE A 302 6.55 6.28 -8.32
C PHE A 302 6.90 6.52 -6.86
N PHE A 303 6.19 5.87 -5.93
CA PHE A 303 6.32 6.12 -4.50
C PHE A 303 7.55 5.46 -3.85
N ASN A 304 8.12 4.40 -4.44
CA ASN A 304 9.34 3.75 -3.91
C ASN A 304 10.66 4.26 -4.49
N ASN A 305 10.63 5.16 -5.48
CA ASN A 305 11.82 5.68 -6.15
C ASN A 305 12.02 7.17 -5.84
N PRO A 306 13.18 7.77 -6.20
CA PRO A 306 13.40 9.20 -6.03
C PRO A 306 12.27 10.01 -6.68
N LEU A 307 11.57 10.79 -5.85
CA LEU A 307 10.47 11.63 -6.27
C LEU A 307 11.00 12.80 -7.10
N SER A 308 10.54 12.91 -8.34
CA SER A 308 10.95 13.94 -9.28
C SER A 308 9.79 14.33 -10.17
N GLN A 309 9.85 15.51 -10.77
CA GLN A 309 8.82 15.94 -11.73
C GLN A 309 8.73 14.99 -12.93
N LYS A 310 9.85 14.38 -13.33
CA LYS A 310 9.91 13.40 -14.42
C LYS A 310 9.22 12.09 -14.03
N SER A 311 9.54 11.54 -12.86
CA SER A 311 8.88 10.31 -12.38
C SER A 311 7.39 10.53 -12.16
N PHE A 312 6.99 11.71 -11.69
CA PHE A 312 5.58 12.10 -11.56
C PHE A 312 4.84 12.22 -12.89
N THR A 313 5.45 12.86 -13.87
CA THR A 313 4.86 12.96 -15.22
C THR A 313 4.64 11.57 -15.82
N LYS A 314 5.63 10.67 -15.67
CA LYS A 314 5.53 9.27 -16.11
C LYS A 314 4.42 8.52 -15.37
N PHE A 315 4.32 8.69 -14.04
CA PHE A 315 3.27 8.09 -13.23
C PHE A 315 1.88 8.54 -13.68
N LYS A 316 1.66 9.84 -13.79
CA LYS A 316 0.40 10.43 -14.27
C LYS A 316 0.01 9.91 -15.65
N GLN A 317 0.97 9.89 -16.58
CA GLN A 317 0.75 9.39 -17.94
C GLN A 317 0.39 7.90 -17.93
N THR A 318 1.14 7.06 -17.22
CA THR A 318 0.89 5.61 -17.15
C THR A 318 -0.51 5.31 -16.59
N CYS A 319 -0.90 6.01 -15.52
CA CYS A 319 -2.25 5.90 -14.96
C CYS A 319 -3.32 6.34 -15.97
N HIS A 320 -3.14 7.49 -16.62
CA HIS A 320 -4.09 8.01 -17.60
C HIS A 320 -4.28 7.06 -18.79
N ASP A 321 -3.17 6.62 -19.40
CA ASP A 321 -3.17 5.76 -20.58
C ASP A 321 -3.82 4.39 -20.25
N SER A 322 -3.48 3.80 -19.08
CA SER A 322 -4.06 2.54 -18.61
C SER A 322 -5.57 2.66 -18.37
N ILE A 323 -5.99 3.72 -17.69
CA ILE A 323 -7.42 3.99 -17.42
C ILE A 323 -8.18 4.20 -18.73
N GLN A 324 -7.64 5.00 -19.65
CA GLN A 324 -8.32 5.33 -20.91
C GLN A 324 -8.48 4.09 -21.79
N SER A 325 -7.42 3.28 -21.92
CA SER A 325 -7.47 2.00 -22.64
C SER A 325 -8.53 1.06 -22.05
N ALA A 326 -8.57 0.91 -20.72
CA ALA A 326 -9.57 0.06 -20.06
C ALA A 326 -11.00 0.61 -20.19
N LYS A 327 -11.20 1.94 -20.12
CA LYS A 327 -12.52 2.58 -20.29
C LYS A 327 -13.11 2.30 -21.66
N GLU A 328 -12.30 2.39 -22.71
CA GLU A 328 -12.74 2.13 -24.08
C GLU A 328 -13.27 0.70 -24.22
N GLU A 329 -12.56 -0.28 -23.66
CA GLU A 329 -12.93 -1.69 -23.73
C GLU A 329 -14.09 -2.05 -22.80
N PHE A 330 -14.11 -1.54 -21.57
CA PHE A 330 -15.25 -1.71 -20.65
C PHE A 330 -16.53 -1.08 -21.22
N GLY A 331 -16.39 0.01 -22.00
CA GLY A 331 -17.49 0.64 -22.71
C GLY A 331 -18.08 -0.24 -23.83
N LYS A 332 -17.22 -0.95 -24.58
CA LYS A 332 -17.63 -1.90 -25.65
C LYS A 332 -18.34 -3.12 -25.09
N TYR A 333 -17.93 -3.56 -23.91
CA TYR A 333 -18.44 -4.77 -23.26
C TYR A 333 -19.86 -4.64 -22.65
N ARG A 334 -20.55 -3.52 -22.91
CA ARG A 334 -21.99 -3.48 -22.64
C ARG A 334 -22.67 -4.59 -23.44
N GLY A 335 -23.17 -5.60 -22.72
CA GLY A 335 -24.06 -6.64 -23.23
C GLY A 335 -25.33 -6.11 -23.91
N TRP A 336 -25.49 -4.80 -24.08
CA TRP A 336 -26.46 -4.19 -24.97
C TRP A 336 -26.39 -4.72 -26.39
N ALA A 337 -25.20 -4.91 -26.98
CA ALA A 337 -25.15 -5.48 -28.33
C ALA A 337 -25.71 -6.91 -28.34
N LYS A 338 -25.45 -7.71 -27.30
CA LYS A 338 -25.94 -9.09 -27.20
C LYS A 338 -27.41 -9.18 -26.82
N TRP A 339 -27.82 -8.55 -25.71
CA TRP A 339 -29.23 -8.48 -25.26
C TRP A 339 -30.13 -7.78 -26.28
N TYR A 340 -29.69 -6.66 -26.87
CA TYR A 340 -30.44 -6.04 -27.95
C TYR A 340 -30.50 -6.98 -29.14
N ASN A 341 -29.40 -7.58 -29.59
CA ASN A 341 -29.43 -8.46 -30.76
C ASN A 341 -30.20 -9.78 -30.55
N GLU A 342 -30.23 -10.31 -29.33
CA GLU A 342 -30.94 -11.53 -28.90
C GLU A 342 -32.41 -11.29 -28.53
N LEU A 343 -32.86 -10.04 -28.37
CA LEU A 343 -34.28 -9.74 -28.23
C LEU A 343 -35.03 -10.14 -29.50
N ASN A 344 -36.15 -10.86 -29.30
CA ASN A 344 -37.09 -11.21 -30.35
C ASN A 344 -37.43 -9.94 -31.18
N PRO A 345 -37.38 -9.97 -32.53
CA PRO A 345 -37.54 -8.77 -33.37
C PRO A 345 -38.79 -7.93 -33.02
N ILE A 346 -39.84 -8.56 -32.49
CA ILE A 346 -41.05 -7.89 -32.00
C ILE A 346 -40.76 -6.97 -30.80
N LEU A 347 -39.96 -7.42 -29.83
CA LEU A 347 -39.55 -6.62 -28.67
C LEU A 347 -38.59 -5.49 -29.06
N LYS A 348 -37.71 -5.70 -30.06
CA LYS A 348 -36.89 -4.62 -30.64
C LYS A 348 -37.77 -3.51 -31.22
N SER A 349 -38.77 -3.87 -32.02
CA SER A 349 -39.75 -2.92 -32.56
C SER A 349 -40.56 -2.24 -31.46
N LEU A 350 -40.94 -2.97 -30.40
CA LEU A 350 -41.66 -2.41 -29.26
C LEU A 350 -40.81 -1.39 -28.48
N ILE A 351 -39.52 -1.65 -28.26
CA ILE A 351 -38.59 -0.71 -27.62
C ILE A 351 -38.37 0.53 -28.49
N ILE A 352 -38.29 0.37 -29.82
CA ILE A 352 -38.21 1.50 -30.76
C ILE A 352 -39.49 2.34 -30.69
N CYS A 353 -40.66 1.71 -30.67
CA CYS A 353 -41.96 2.39 -30.52
C CYS A 353 -42.09 3.08 -29.16
N VAL A 354 -41.66 2.46 -28.06
CA VAL A 354 -41.67 3.07 -26.72
C VAL A 354 -40.67 4.22 -26.62
N LYS A 355 -39.53 4.16 -27.32
CA LYS A 355 -38.59 5.30 -27.43
C LYS A 355 -39.16 6.44 -28.26
N ALA A 356 -39.90 6.14 -29.35
CA ALA A 356 -40.57 7.15 -30.16
C ALA A 356 -41.71 7.83 -29.38
N ILE A 357 -42.54 7.04 -28.69
CA ILE A 357 -43.62 7.53 -27.82
C ILE A 357 -43.03 8.30 -26.62
N GLY A 358 -41.96 7.79 -26.01
CA GLY A 358 -41.22 8.45 -24.94
C GLY A 358 -40.58 9.76 -25.39
N GLY A 359 -40.09 9.86 -26.63
CA GLY A 359 -39.60 11.10 -27.22
C GLY A 359 -40.71 12.14 -27.44
N ILE A 360 -41.90 11.69 -27.82
CA ILE A 360 -43.09 12.54 -27.98
C ILE A 360 -43.61 13.02 -26.61
N ILE A 361 -43.67 12.13 -25.60
CA ILE A 361 -44.09 12.46 -24.24
C ILE A 361 -43.05 13.35 -23.52
N ALA A 362 -41.76 13.07 -23.69
CA ALA A 362 -40.67 13.93 -23.19
C ALA A 362 -40.70 15.32 -23.85
N GLY A 363 -41.09 15.40 -25.13
CA GLY A 363 -41.36 16.64 -25.84
C GLY A 363 -42.57 17.43 -25.30
N LEU A 364 -43.52 16.75 -24.61
CA LEU A 364 -44.71 17.36 -23.99
C LEU A 364 -44.55 17.65 -22.49
N THR A 365 -43.51 17.11 -21.83
CA THR A 365 -43.24 17.24 -20.37
C THR A 365 -41.93 17.99 -20.05
N ILE A 366 -41.43 18.75 -21.03
CA ILE A 366 -40.12 19.42 -21.05
C ILE A 366 -39.82 20.24 -19.78
N ALA A 367 -40.76 20.98 -19.21
CA ALA A 367 -40.42 21.91 -18.12
C ALA A 367 -40.17 21.23 -16.74
N PRO A 368 -41.05 20.36 -16.21
CA PRO A 368 -40.82 19.73 -14.90
C PRO A 368 -39.78 18.59 -14.95
N GLY A 369 -39.71 17.88 -16.08
CA GLY A 369 -38.80 16.74 -16.29
C GLY A 369 -37.34 17.15 -16.48
N ILE A 370 -37.08 18.29 -17.14
CA ILE A 370 -35.71 18.84 -17.25
C ILE A 370 -35.20 19.31 -15.89
N LEU A 371 -36.04 19.94 -15.07
CA LEU A 371 -35.67 20.34 -13.71
C LEU A 371 -35.34 19.13 -12.83
N THR A 372 -36.18 18.09 -12.82
CA THR A 372 -35.90 16.88 -12.02
C THR A 372 -34.74 16.03 -12.55
N ALA A 373 -34.51 16.01 -13.87
CA ALA A 373 -33.36 15.32 -14.47
C ALA A 373 -32.03 16.08 -14.31
N LEU A 374 -32.06 17.42 -14.24
CA LEU A 374 -30.87 18.24 -13.96
C LEU A 374 -30.46 18.20 -12.48
N TYR A 375 -31.42 18.05 -11.55
CA TYR A 375 -31.14 18.16 -10.12
C TYR A 375 -31.06 16.82 -9.36
N CYS A 376 -31.47 15.69 -9.93
CA CYS A 376 -31.39 14.38 -9.27
C CYS A 376 -30.52 13.39 -10.05
N GLU A 377 -29.37 13.00 -9.49
CA GLU A 377 -28.54 11.89 -10.01
C GLU A 377 -29.31 10.55 -10.07
N GLN A 378 -30.47 10.44 -9.41
CA GLN A 378 -31.35 9.27 -9.38
C GLN A 378 -32.67 9.43 -10.18
N GLY A 379 -32.82 10.44 -11.05
CA GLY A 379 -34.05 10.62 -11.85
C GLY A 379 -34.30 9.47 -12.86
N TYR A 380 -35.47 9.44 -13.51
CA TYR A 380 -35.87 8.40 -14.49
C TYR A 380 -34.82 8.15 -15.59
N LEU A 381 -34.19 9.23 -16.10
CA LEU A 381 -33.07 9.13 -17.03
C LEU A 381 -31.80 8.54 -16.38
N GLY A 382 -31.51 8.90 -15.13
CA GLY A 382 -30.39 8.37 -14.34
C GLY A 382 -30.61 6.94 -13.79
N THR A 383 -31.83 6.40 -13.82
CA THR A 383 -32.13 5.03 -13.38
C THR A 383 -32.34 4.08 -14.56
N PHE A 384 -33.03 4.51 -15.63
CA PHE A 384 -33.29 3.69 -16.81
C PHE A 384 -32.26 3.86 -17.93
N PHE A 385 -31.57 5.00 -18.00
CA PHE A 385 -30.58 5.30 -19.04
C PHE A 385 -29.17 5.56 -18.50
N ASN A 386 -28.93 5.38 -17.19
CA ASN A 386 -27.57 5.32 -16.65
C ASN A 386 -26.94 3.96 -16.99
N THR A 387 -26.53 3.90 -18.25
CA THR A 387 -25.98 2.72 -18.94
C THR A 387 -24.61 2.31 -18.44
N LYS A 388 -23.98 3.05 -17.51
CA LYS A 388 -22.63 2.70 -17.03
C LYS A 388 -22.71 1.45 -16.16
N THR A 389 -21.93 0.44 -16.53
CA THR A 389 -21.71 -0.74 -15.67
C THR A 389 -21.09 -0.29 -14.35
N ASP A 390 -21.33 -1.04 -13.28
CA ASP A 390 -20.72 -0.76 -11.98
C ASP A 390 -19.19 -0.66 -12.08
N SER A 391 -18.55 -1.52 -12.88
CA SER A 391 -17.11 -1.45 -13.15
C SER A 391 -16.66 -0.14 -13.79
N LEU A 392 -17.39 0.35 -14.80
CA LEU A 392 -17.08 1.64 -15.43
C LEU A 392 -17.29 2.80 -14.45
N ARG A 393 -18.33 2.76 -13.60
CA ARG A 393 -18.55 3.79 -12.57
C ARG A 393 -17.42 3.81 -11.53
N LYS A 394 -16.96 2.65 -11.08
CA LYS A 394 -15.82 2.54 -10.15
C LYS A 394 -14.52 3.06 -10.78
N LEU A 395 -14.27 2.71 -12.04
CA LEU A 395 -13.10 3.20 -12.79
C LEU A 395 -13.13 4.72 -12.98
N GLU A 396 -14.28 5.29 -13.37
CA GLU A 396 -14.44 6.74 -13.51
C GLU A 396 -14.35 7.47 -12.17
N SER A 397 -14.83 6.85 -11.08
CA SER A 397 -14.72 7.41 -9.74
C SER A 397 -13.26 7.44 -9.28
N PHE A 398 -12.50 6.37 -9.55
CA PHE A 398 -11.06 6.30 -9.34
C PHE A 398 -10.33 7.39 -10.16
N GLU A 399 -10.58 7.47 -11.46
CA GLU A 399 -10.02 8.49 -12.35
C GLU A 399 -10.32 9.90 -11.85
N LYS A 400 -11.58 10.20 -11.51
CA LYS A 400 -12.00 11.51 -10.99
C LYS A 400 -11.22 11.87 -9.73
N ALA A 401 -11.04 10.93 -8.80
CA ALA A 401 -10.28 11.17 -7.57
C ALA A 401 -8.78 11.44 -7.81
N LEU A 402 -8.22 10.94 -8.94
CA LEU A 402 -6.86 11.28 -9.36
C LEU A 402 -6.77 12.68 -9.97
N VAL A 403 -7.66 13.01 -10.90
CA VAL A 403 -7.51 14.18 -11.80
C VAL A 403 -8.28 15.43 -11.38
N SER A 404 -9.26 15.33 -10.49
CA SER A 404 -10.05 16.50 -10.06
C SER A 404 -9.19 17.56 -9.39
N LYS A 405 -9.68 18.82 -9.36
CA LYS A 405 -9.10 19.84 -8.49
C LYS A 405 -9.13 19.36 -7.03
N GLY A 406 -8.00 19.40 -6.33
CA GLY A 406 -7.83 18.77 -5.01
C GLY A 406 -7.75 17.23 -5.03
N GLY A 407 -7.62 16.63 -6.22
CA GLY A 407 -7.34 15.21 -6.41
C GLY A 407 -5.86 14.90 -6.20
N ILE A 408 -5.51 13.61 -6.21
CA ILE A 408 -4.14 13.14 -5.90
C ILE A 408 -3.09 13.81 -6.78
N PHE A 409 -3.35 13.96 -8.08
CA PHE A 409 -2.36 14.59 -8.98
C PHE A 409 -2.22 16.10 -8.76
N ASP A 410 -3.28 16.79 -8.33
CA ASP A 410 -3.22 18.21 -8.02
C ASP A 410 -2.39 18.45 -6.75
N GLU A 411 -2.63 17.65 -5.70
CA GLU A 411 -1.87 17.73 -4.46
C GLU A 411 -0.40 17.33 -4.66
N LEU A 412 -0.12 16.20 -5.33
CA LEU A 412 1.26 15.79 -5.62
C LEU A 412 2.03 16.84 -6.43
N ASN A 413 1.38 17.51 -7.38
CA ASN A 413 2.03 18.54 -8.19
C ASN A 413 2.45 19.78 -7.36
N LYS A 414 1.79 20.06 -6.23
CA LYS A 414 2.18 21.13 -5.29
C LYS A 414 3.40 20.72 -4.47
N GLU A 415 3.45 19.46 -4.03
CA GLU A 415 4.44 19.00 -3.05
C GLU A 415 5.78 18.58 -3.67
N ILE A 416 5.77 17.98 -4.87
CA ILE A 416 6.98 17.41 -5.51
C ILE A 416 8.11 18.42 -5.74
N PRO A 417 7.85 19.68 -6.17
CA PRO A 417 8.91 20.68 -6.29
C PRO A 417 9.73 20.87 -5.02
N HIS A 418 9.11 20.74 -3.84
CA HIS A 418 9.76 20.91 -2.55
C HIS A 418 10.64 19.72 -2.16
N VAL A 419 10.39 18.53 -2.71
CA VAL A 419 11.20 17.32 -2.46
C VAL A 419 12.44 17.26 -3.36
N GLY A 420 12.32 17.73 -4.61
CA GLY A 420 13.34 17.59 -5.65
C GLY A 420 14.49 18.62 -5.62
N MET A 421 14.46 19.63 -4.75
CA MET A 421 15.45 20.74 -4.73
C MET A 421 16.88 20.38 -4.26
N ALA A 422 17.32 19.11 -4.36
CA ALA A 422 18.59 18.68 -3.76
C ALA A 422 19.35 17.53 -4.48
N LEU A 423 18.98 17.13 -5.70
CA LEU A 423 19.73 16.10 -6.45
C LEU A 423 20.24 16.56 -7.82
N SER A 424 20.35 17.87 -8.04
CA SER A 424 21.00 18.44 -9.24
C SER A 424 22.41 18.89 -8.97
#